data_AF-A0A367M5S4-F1
#
_entry.id   AF-A0A367M5S4-F1
#
_cell.length_a   1.000
_cell.length_b   1.000
_cell.length_c   1.000
_cell.angle_alpha   90.00
_cell.angle_beta   90.00
_cell.angle_gamma   90.00
#
_symmetry.space_group_name_H-M   'P 1'
#
loop_
_entity.id
_entity.type
_entity.pdbx_description
1 polymer ?
#
loop_
_entity_poly.entity_id
_entity_poly.type
_entity_poly.pdbx_seq_one_letter_code
_entity_poly.pdbx_strand_id
1 'polypeptide(L)'
;MPDIREEFEKWAASHFIDVGSGNPLKKGPNGHYGFYVVATAWKSWQASRAALRVELPAKRSYSMYATKHECHAFNDAIEKANEALQQAGIEVKQ
;
A
#
# COMPACT_ATOMS: atom_id res chain seq x y z
N MET A 1 7.04 4.96 4.99
CA MET A 1 7.08 4.21 3.70
C MET A 1 6.87 5.21 2.58
N PRO A 2 7.49 5.04 1.39
CA PRO A 2 7.16 5.88 0.25
C PRO A 2 5.66 5.78 -0.04
N ASP A 3 5.08 6.87 -0.53
CA ASP A 3 3.66 6.88 -0.87
C ASP A 3 3.38 5.84 -1.96
N ILE A 4 2.26 5.12 -1.89
CA ILE A 4 1.87 4.09 -2.87
C ILE A 4 1.92 4.62 -4.33
N ARG A 5 1.64 5.90 -4.53
CA ARG A 5 1.76 6.54 -5.85
C ARG A 5 3.21 6.72 -6.27
N GLU A 6 4.10 7.04 -5.35
CA GLU A 6 5.54 7.16 -5.65
C GLU A 6 6.13 5.82 -6.08
N GLU A 7 5.75 4.72 -5.42
CA GLU A 7 6.16 3.37 -5.82
C GLU A 7 5.67 3.01 -7.23
N PHE A 8 4.39 3.29 -7.51
CA PHE A 8 3.84 3.10 -8.84
C PHE A 8 4.55 3.97 -9.89
N GLU A 9 4.82 5.24 -9.60
CA GLU A 9 5.45 6.16 -10.54
C GLU A 9 6.89 5.77 -10.88
N LYS A 10 7.65 5.25 -9.90
CA LYS A 10 9.00 4.69 -10.15
C LYS A 10 8.93 3.48 -11.09
N TRP A 11 7.98 2.57 -10.88
CA TRP A 11 7.76 1.44 -11.79
C TRP A 11 7.31 1.91 -13.17
N ALA A 12 6.32 2.81 -13.23
CA ALA A 12 5.74 3.31 -14.47
C ALA A 12 6.77 4.07 -15.32
N ALA A 13 7.68 4.83 -14.69
CA ALA A 13 8.75 5.55 -15.38
C ALA A 13 9.70 4.62 -16.17
N SER A 14 9.95 3.41 -15.67
CA SER A 14 10.81 2.43 -16.34
C SER A 14 10.07 1.49 -17.31
N HIS A 15 8.74 1.43 -17.23
CA HIS A 15 7.94 0.51 -18.05
C HIS A 15 7.20 1.20 -19.20
N PHE A 16 6.92 2.51 -19.09
CA PHE A 16 6.24 3.30 -20.12
C PHE A 16 7.20 4.28 -20.81
N ILE A 17 8.34 3.77 -21.29
CA ILE A 17 9.40 4.60 -21.89
C ILE A 17 8.98 5.21 -23.24
N ASP A 18 8.07 4.54 -23.98
CA ASP A 18 7.76 4.87 -25.38
C ASP A 18 6.24 5.02 -25.63
N VAL A 19 5.49 5.57 -24.68
CA VAL A 19 4.02 5.79 -24.83
C VAL A 19 3.68 7.01 -25.71
N GLY A 20 4.39 7.16 -26.83
CA GLY A 20 4.28 8.31 -27.73
C GLY A 20 5.11 9.51 -27.29
N SER A 21 4.94 10.65 -27.98
CA SER A 21 5.79 11.85 -27.83
C SER A 21 5.58 12.67 -26.54
N GLY A 22 5.04 12.08 -25.47
CA GLY A 22 4.70 12.81 -24.24
C GLY A 22 5.14 12.10 -22.97
N ASN A 23 5.20 12.86 -21.86
CA ASN A 23 5.57 12.31 -20.56
C ASN A 23 4.47 11.34 -20.04
N PRO A 24 4.74 10.03 -19.90
CA PRO A 24 3.78 9.02 -19.42
C PRO A 24 3.10 9.40 -18.10
N LEU A 25 3.83 10.07 -17.22
CA LEU A 25 3.40 10.43 -15.87
C LEU A 25 2.71 11.79 -15.81
N LYS A 26 2.49 12.46 -16.96
CA LYS A 26 1.76 13.73 -17.01
C LYS A 26 0.34 13.55 -16.49
N LYS A 27 0.01 14.31 -15.44
CA LYS A 27 -1.31 14.34 -14.83
C LYS A 27 -2.13 15.51 -15.36
N GLY A 28 -3.44 15.33 -15.47
CA GLY A 28 -4.39 16.41 -15.75
C GLY A 28 -4.71 17.24 -14.50
N PRO A 29 -5.56 18.28 -14.62
CA PRO A 29 -5.99 19.12 -13.50
C PRO A 29 -6.68 18.36 -12.35
N ASN A 30 -7.24 17.20 -12.65
CA ASN A 30 -7.90 16.30 -11.69
C ASN A 30 -6.93 15.30 -11.02
N GLY A 31 -5.63 15.38 -11.28
CA GLY A 31 -4.61 14.49 -10.72
C GLY A 31 -4.54 13.10 -11.35
N HIS A 32 -5.36 12.79 -12.36
CA HIS A 32 -5.31 11.53 -13.09
C HIS A 32 -4.25 11.54 -14.20
N TYR A 33 -3.63 10.39 -14.47
CA TYR A 33 -2.70 10.24 -15.60
C TYR A 33 -3.43 10.48 -16.93
N GLY A 34 -2.82 11.28 -17.80
CA GLY A 34 -3.40 11.62 -19.10
C GLY A 34 -3.31 10.49 -20.13
N PHE A 35 -2.31 9.60 -20.00
CA PHE A 35 -2.17 8.44 -20.86
C PHE A 35 -3.05 7.30 -20.37
N TYR A 36 -3.95 6.80 -21.23
CA TYR A 36 -4.91 5.75 -20.88
C TYR A 36 -4.25 4.48 -20.33
N VAL A 37 -3.12 4.07 -20.92
CA VAL A 37 -2.39 2.88 -20.47
C VAL A 37 -1.86 3.03 -19.04
N VAL A 38 -1.31 4.21 -18.70
CA VAL A 38 -0.79 4.52 -17.36
C VAL A 38 -1.94 4.64 -16.35
N ALA A 39 -3.03 5.29 -16.74
CA ALA A 39 -4.24 5.39 -15.91
C ALA A 39 -4.85 4.01 -15.60
N THR A 40 -4.87 3.11 -16.59
CA THR A 40 -5.38 1.74 -16.43
C THR A 40 -4.45 0.90 -15.55
N ALA A 41 -3.14 1.01 -15.74
CA ALA A 41 -2.16 0.36 -14.88
C ALA A 41 -2.26 0.83 -13.43
N TRP A 42 -2.45 2.14 -13.20
CA TRP A 42 -2.67 2.70 -11.87
C TRP A 42 -3.92 2.11 -11.19
N LYS A 43 -5.06 2.09 -11.89
CA LYS A 43 -6.29 1.49 -11.35
C LYS A 43 -6.11 -0.01 -11.04
N SER A 44 -5.43 -0.73 -11.93
CA SER A 44 -5.15 -2.16 -11.75
C SER A 44 -4.22 -2.41 -10.55
N TRP A 45 -3.24 -1.53 -10.34
CA TRP A 45 -2.34 -1.56 -9.19
C TRP A 45 -3.09 -1.33 -7.87
N GLN A 46 -3.97 -0.33 -7.82
CA GLN A 46 -4.81 -0.10 -6.65
C GLN A 46 -5.72 -1.30 -6.38
N ALA A 47 -6.36 -1.83 -7.41
CA ALA A 47 -7.27 -2.97 -7.29
C ALA A 47 -6.55 -4.25 -6.84
N SER A 48 -5.35 -4.54 -7.35
CA SER A 48 -4.59 -5.73 -6.97
C SER A 48 -4.19 -5.71 -5.51
N ARG A 49 -3.83 -4.54 -4.98
CA ARG A 49 -3.45 -4.37 -3.56
C ARG A 49 -4.66 -4.41 -2.64
N ALA A 50 -5.76 -3.76 -3.03
CA ALA A 50 -7.01 -3.83 -2.28
C ALA A 50 -7.59 -5.26 -2.25
N ALA A 51 -7.31 -6.09 -3.26
CA ALA A 51 -7.73 -7.49 -3.30
C ALA A 51 -6.92 -8.40 -2.34
N LEU A 52 -5.72 -7.98 -1.92
CA LEU A 52 -4.94 -8.73 -0.94
C LEU A 52 -5.58 -8.58 0.43
N ARG A 53 -5.90 -9.72 1.06
CA ARG A 53 -6.43 -9.79 2.42
C ARG A 53 -5.39 -10.40 3.34
N VAL A 54 -4.87 -9.58 4.24
CA VAL A 54 -3.88 -10.01 5.24
C VAL A 54 -4.59 -10.23 6.58
N GLU A 55 -4.37 -11.39 7.20
CA GLU A 55 -4.79 -11.65 8.58
C GLU A 55 -3.61 -11.37 9.50
N LEU A 56 -3.80 -10.47 10.47
CA LEU A 56 -2.79 -10.19 11.49
C LEU A 56 -2.98 -11.11 12.70
N PRO A 57 -1.91 -11.44 13.44
CA PRO A 57 -2.03 -12.18 14.68
C PRO A 57 -2.97 -11.46 15.66
N ALA A 58 -3.73 -12.25 16.43
CA ALA A 58 -4.59 -11.71 17.48
C ALA A 58 -3.75 -11.01 18.56
N LYS A 59 -4.29 -9.91 19.11
CA LYS A 59 -3.67 -9.20 20.23
C LYS A 59 -3.58 -10.13 21.45
N ARG A 60 -2.46 -10.04 22.17
CA ARG A 60 -2.25 -10.78 23.41
C ARG A 60 -2.94 -10.08 24.57
N SER A 61 -3.62 -10.88 25.40
CA SER A 61 -4.10 -10.47 26.72
C SER A 61 -3.08 -10.83 27.80
N TYR A 62 -3.12 -10.11 28.92
CA TYR A 62 -2.28 -10.41 30.08
C TYR A 62 -2.59 -11.81 30.61
N SER A 63 -1.54 -12.51 31.06
CA SER A 63 -1.66 -13.80 31.73
C SER A 63 -0.52 -13.98 32.73
N MET A 64 -0.57 -15.06 33.52
CA MET A 64 0.52 -15.42 34.43
C MET A 64 1.87 -15.63 33.70
N TYR A 65 1.84 -15.93 32.40
CA TYR A 65 3.01 -16.29 31.59
C TYR A 65 3.48 -15.18 30.64
N ALA A 66 2.79 -14.05 30.60
CA ALA A 66 3.15 -12.94 29.72
C ALA A 66 3.09 -11.63 30.51
N THR A 67 4.23 -10.96 30.63
CA THR A 67 4.29 -9.70 31.37
C THR A 67 3.50 -8.61 30.66
N LYS A 68 3.04 -7.61 31.42
CA LYS A 68 2.31 -6.46 30.88
C LYS A 68 3.09 -5.78 29.75
N HIS A 69 4.40 -5.62 29.92
CA HIS A 69 5.27 -4.96 28.94
C HIS A 69 5.41 -5.75 27.63
N GLU A 70 5.56 -7.07 27.71
CA GLU A 70 5.65 -7.93 26.51
C GLU A 70 4.34 -7.94 25.71
N CYS A 71 3.19 -7.98 26.41
CA CYS A 71 1.89 -7.91 25.74
C CYS A 71 1.67 -6.57 25.03
N HIS A 72 2.04 -5.45 25.68
CA HIS A 72 1.98 -4.13 25.06
C HIS A 72 2.88 -4.04 23.83
N ALA A 73 4.16 -4.41 23.95
CA ALA A 73 5.09 -4.33 22.82
C ALA A 73 4.64 -5.19 21.63
N PHE A 74 4.09 -6.37 21.88
CA PHE A 74 3.53 -7.23 20.83
C PHE A 74 2.30 -6.61 20.15
N ASN A 75 1.37 -6.07 20.93
CA ASN A 75 0.16 -5.44 20.40
C ASN A 75 0.46 -4.16 19.63
N ASP A 76 1.39 -3.34 20.11
CA ASP A 76 1.86 -2.13 19.42
C ASP A 76 2.52 -2.48 18.07
N ALA A 77 3.26 -3.59 18.01
CA ALA A 77 3.84 -4.06 16.77
C ALA A 77 2.78 -4.50 15.75
N ILE A 78 1.69 -5.16 16.20
CA ILE A 78 0.54 -5.50 15.35
C ILE A 78 -0.13 -4.24 14.81
N GLU A 79 -0.33 -3.22 15.64
CA GLU A 79 -0.95 -1.96 15.21
C GLU A 79 -0.10 -1.24 14.16
N LYS A 80 1.20 -1.13 14.39
CA LYS A 80 2.14 -0.55 13.40
C LYS A 80 2.16 -1.34 12.10
N ALA A 81 2.07 -2.67 12.16
CA ALA A 81 1.98 -3.51 10.97
C ALA A 81 0.68 -3.25 10.20
N ASN A 82 -0.46 -3.12 10.90
CA ASN A 82 -1.74 -2.78 10.30
C ASN A 82 -1.68 -1.41 9.58
N GLU A 83 -1.14 -0.39 10.24
CA GLU A 83 -0.98 0.94 9.66
C GLU A 83 -0.11 0.92 8.40
N ALA A 84 1.01 0.21 8.43
CA ALA A 84 1.91 0.07 7.30
C ALA A 84 1.24 -0.63 6.10
N LEU A 85 0.46 -1.69 6.35
CA LEU A 85 -0.29 -2.39 5.31
C LEU A 85 -1.37 -1.49 4.68
N GLN A 86 -2.10 -0.73 5.49
CA GLN A 86 -3.09 0.23 5.00
C GLN A 86 -2.46 1.34 4.17
N GLN A 87 -1.32 1.90 4.60
CA GLN A 87 -0.55 2.87 3.82
C GLN A 87 -0.07 2.31 2.47
N ALA A 88 0.23 1.01 2.42
CA ALA A 88 0.57 0.30 1.19
C ALA A 88 -0.65 -0.07 0.32
N GLY A 89 -1.87 0.31 0.74
CA GLY A 89 -3.12 0.03 0.04
C GLY A 89 -3.59 -1.42 0.13
N ILE A 90 -3.14 -2.16 1.15
CA ILE A 90 -3.48 -3.58 1.37
C ILE A 90 -4.61 -3.68 2.40
N GLU A 91 -5.61 -4.52 2.12
CA GLU A 91 -6.73 -4.76 3.04
C GLU A 91 -6.28 -5.71 4.16
N VAL A 92 -6.53 -5.31 5.42
CA VAL A 92 -6.31 -6.16 6.59
C VAL A 92 -7.66 -6.68 7.05
N LYS A 93 -7.78 -8.01 7.08
CA LYS A 93 -8.98 -8.69 7.56
C LYS A 93 -8.98 -8.66 9.09
N GLN A 94 -10.06 -8.12 9.66
CA GLN A 94 -10.32 -8.13 11.11
C GLN A 94 -10.71 -9.52 11.59
#